data_AF-A0A9X6ABQ6-F1
#
_entry.id   AF-A0A9X6ABQ6-F1
#
_cell.length_a   1.000
_cell.length_b   1.000
_cell.length_c   1.000
_cell.angle_alpha   90.00
_cell.angle_beta   90.00
_cell.angle_gamma   90.00
#
_symmetry.space_group_name_H-M   'P 1'
#
loop_
_entity.id
_entity.type
_entity.pdbx_description
1 polymer ?
#
loop_
_entity_poly.entity_id
_entity_poly.type
_entity_poly.pdbx_seq_one_letter_code
_entity_poly.pdbx_strand_id
1 'polypeptide(L)'
;AVLVELAGPAPGCGTRFVAFHSDLDELIVPTGNARLDHPDLQVSNVPVRAVGHVSLPMHGRVVGEVCRVLRDAHFAEPLAAA
;
A
#
# COMPACT_ATOMS: atom_id res chain seq x y z
N ALA A 1 12.13 -16.89 11.12
CA ALA A 1 11.75 -17.71 9.96
C ALA A 1 10.89 -16.89 8.99
N VAL A 2 9.65 -16.54 9.34
CA VAL A 2 8.71 -15.85 8.43
C VAL A 2 9.24 -14.51 7.86
N LEU A 3 9.84 -13.63 8.67
CA LEU A 3 10.33 -12.34 8.15
C LEU A 3 11.48 -12.48 7.13
N VAL A 4 12.31 -13.53 7.29
CA VAL A 4 13.40 -13.81 6.35
C VAL A 4 12.85 -14.36 5.04
N GLU A 5 11.84 -15.22 5.13
CA GLU A 5 11.12 -15.75 3.98
C GLU A 5 10.43 -14.64 3.18
N LEU A 6 9.71 -13.73 3.85
CA LEU A 6 9.02 -12.60 3.22
C LEU A 6 9.97 -11.57 2.58
N ALA A 7 11.23 -11.52 3.01
CA ALA A 7 12.27 -10.67 2.42
C ALA A 7 12.98 -11.34 1.24
N GLY A 8 12.65 -12.60 0.93
CA GLY A 8 13.17 -13.31 -0.22
C GLY A 8 12.55 -12.84 -1.54
N PRO A 9 13.19 -13.14 -2.68
CA PRO A 9 12.69 -12.75 -4.00
C PRO A 9 11.24 -13.18 -4.26
N ALA A 10 10.50 -12.36 -5.01
CA ALA A 10 9.09 -12.57 -5.35
C ALA A 10 8.88 -12.70 -6.87
N PRO A 11 9.44 -13.75 -7.52
CA PRO A 11 9.40 -13.88 -8.98
C PRO A 11 7.96 -14.01 -9.49
N GLY A 12 7.63 -13.22 -10.51
CA GLY A 12 6.31 -13.25 -11.14
C GLY A 12 5.21 -12.55 -10.36
N CYS A 13 5.52 -11.83 -9.27
CA CYS A 13 4.52 -11.05 -8.54
C CYS A 13 4.12 -9.80 -9.36
N GLY A 14 3.02 -9.89 -10.09
CA GLY A 14 2.45 -8.77 -10.86
C GLY A 14 1.52 -7.85 -10.05
N THR A 15 1.29 -8.15 -8.77
CA THR A 15 0.39 -7.39 -7.90
C THR A 15 0.92 -5.97 -7.70
N ARG A 16 0.05 -4.97 -7.89
CA ARG A 16 0.34 -3.57 -7.58
C ARG A 16 -0.08 -3.28 -6.14
N PHE A 17 0.86 -2.80 -5.33
CA PHE A 17 0.64 -2.49 -3.92
C PHE A 17 0.56 -0.98 -3.69
N VAL A 18 -0.32 -0.57 -2.79
CA VAL A 18 -0.39 0.80 -2.28
C VAL A 18 -0.35 0.74 -0.76
N ALA A 19 0.67 1.34 -0.16
CA ALA A 19 0.89 1.34 1.29
C ALA A 19 0.73 2.77 1.82
N PHE A 20 -0.33 3.02 2.59
CA PHE A 20 -0.55 4.29 3.28
C PHE A 20 0.12 4.25 4.64
N HIS A 21 0.90 5.29 4.98
CA HIS A 21 1.57 5.40 6.26
C HIS A 21 1.51 6.82 6.81
N SER A 22 1.53 6.98 8.14
CA SER A 22 1.42 8.27 8.79
C SER A 22 2.55 8.56 9.77
N ASP A 23 2.97 9.82 9.82
CA ASP A 23 3.96 10.32 10.78
C ASP A 23 3.41 10.43 12.21
N LEU A 24 2.08 10.40 12.39
CA LEU A 24 1.40 10.34 13.69
C LEU A 24 0.91 8.92 14.04
N ASP A 25 1.33 7.90 13.28
CA ASP A 25 1.03 6.51 13.65
C ASP A 25 1.87 6.09 14.87
N GLU A 26 1.22 6.06 16.04
CA GLU A 26 1.85 5.68 17.30
C GLU A 26 1.84 4.16 17.55
N LEU A 27 1.17 3.37 16.69
CA LEU A 27 1.13 1.91 16.82
C LEU A 27 2.20 1.22 15.97
N ILE A 28 2.55 1.80 14.82
CA ILE A 28 3.60 1.29 13.93
C ILE A 28 4.78 2.25 13.92
N VAL A 29 5.77 1.96 14.78
CA VAL A 29 6.95 2.79 14.99
C VAL A 29 8.26 2.05 14.67
N PRO A 30 9.27 2.73 14.08
CA PRO A 30 9.18 4.03 13.42
C PRO A 30 8.24 3.99 12.21
N THR A 31 7.75 5.14 11.74
CA THR A 31 6.83 5.25 10.58
C THR A 31 7.30 4.48 9.34
N GLY A 32 8.61 4.31 9.16
CA GLY A 32 9.19 3.51 8.08
C GLY A 32 8.73 2.04 8.08
N ASN A 33 8.37 1.47 9.22
CA ASN A 33 7.88 0.08 9.33
C ASN A 33 6.51 -0.13 8.67
N ALA A 34 5.74 0.94 8.43
CA ALA A 34 4.47 0.88 7.70
C ALA A 34 4.65 0.98 6.18
N ARG A 35 5.88 1.22 5.69
CA ARG A 35 6.19 1.21 4.27
C ARG A 35 6.38 -0.22 3.79
N LEU A 36 6.04 -0.47 2.53
CA LEU A 36 6.39 -1.71 1.83
C LEU A 36 7.52 -1.39 0.85
N ASP A 37 8.70 -1.94 1.12
CA ASP A 37 9.90 -1.74 0.30
C ASP A 37 10.45 -3.11 -0.08
N HIS A 38 10.34 -3.49 -1.36
CA HIS A 38 10.89 -4.75 -1.87
C HIS A 38 11.25 -4.58 -3.35
N PRO A 39 12.45 -5.01 -3.80
CA PRO A 39 12.93 -4.76 -5.16
C PRO A 39 12.07 -5.40 -6.25
N ASP A 40 11.45 -6.55 -5.95
CA ASP A 40 10.64 -7.28 -6.93
C ASP A 40 9.16 -6.84 -6.96
N LEU A 41 8.73 -5.96 -6.06
CA LEU A 41 7.31 -5.57 -5.95
C LEU A 41 7.06 -4.19 -6.56
N GLN A 42 5.88 -4.03 -7.18
CA GLN A 42 5.40 -2.74 -7.66
C GLN A 42 4.66 -2.02 -6.54
N VAL A 43 5.33 -1.09 -5.85
CA VAL A 43 4.79 -0.44 -4.65
C VAL A 43 4.68 1.07 -4.81
N SER A 44 3.55 1.63 -4.38
CA SER A 44 3.39 3.06 -4.09
C SER A 44 3.25 3.27 -2.60
N ASN A 45 4.26 3.87 -1.97
CA ASN A 45 4.20 4.30 -0.57
C ASN A 45 3.63 5.73 -0.50
N VAL A 46 2.48 5.88 0.15
CA VAL A 46 1.73 7.14 0.22
C VAL A 46 1.77 7.69 1.65
N PRO A 47 2.54 8.76 1.91
CA PRO A 47 2.52 9.40 3.20
C PRO A 47 1.22 10.17 3.43
N VAL A 48 0.71 10.10 4.65
CA VAL A 48 -0.42 10.85 5.18
C VAL A 48 0.08 11.58 6.42
N ARG A 49 -0.15 12.90 6.52
CA ARG A 49 0.39 13.68 7.63
C ARG A 49 -0.62 13.82 8.76
N ALA A 50 -0.15 13.72 9.98
CA ALA A 50 -0.87 14.02 11.21
C ALA A 50 -2.17 13.22 11.38
N VAL A 51 -2.18 11.94 10.98
CA VAL A 51 -3.32 11.03 11.15
C VAL A 51 -2.93 9.85 12.04
N GLY A 52 -3.62 9.67 13.16
CA GLY A 52 -3.38 8.51 14.03
C GLY A 52 -3.78 7.18 13.35
N HIS A 53 -3.17 6.08 13.78
CA HIS A 53 -3.36 4.74 13.19
C HIS A 53 -4.84 4.37 12.99
N VAL A 54 -5.64 4.51 14.05
CA VAL A 54 -7.06 4.12 14.05
C VAL A 54 -7.89 5.03 13.15
N SER A 55 -7.47 6.28 12.96
CA SER A 55 -8.16 7.24 12.08
C SER A 55 -7.77 7.09 10.61
N LEU A 56 -6.62 6.49 10.31
CA LEU A 56 -6.08 6.37 8.95
C LEU A 56 -7.06 5.70 7.96
N PRO A 57 -7.76 4.59 8.30
CA PRO A 57 -8.73 3.96 7.39
C PRO A 57 -10.00 4.78 7.13
N MET A 58 -10.32 5.75 8.00
CA MET A 58 -11.50 6.63 7.87
C MET A 58 -11.15 8.00 7.28
N HIS A 59 -9.86 8.29 7.06
CA HIS A 59 -9.42 9.56 6.54
C HIS A 59 -9.87 9.75 5.09
N GLY A 60 -10.64 10.81 4.81
CA GLY A 60 -11.32 10.99 3.51
C GLY A 60 -10.38 10.93 2.30
N ARG A 61 -9.16 11.47 2.40
CA ARG A 61 -8.16 11.35 1.32
C ARG A 61 -7.72 9.90 1.09
N VAL A 62 -7.55 9.12 2.16
CA VAL A 62 -7.13 7.71 2.05
C VAL A 62 -8.24 6.90 1.38
N VAL A 63 -9.48 7.05 1.84
CA VAL A 63 -10.64 6.40 1.25
C VAL A 63 -10.80 6.76 -0.22
N GLY A 64 -10.67 8.05 -0.57
CA GLY A 64 -10.74 8.52 -1.95
C GLY A 64 -9.68 7.88 -2.85
N GLU A 65 -8.43 7.80 -2.39
CA GLU A 65 -7.35 7.14 -3.13
C GLU A 65 -7.57 5.64 -3.28
N VAL A 66 -8.04 4.95 -2.24
CA VAL A 66 -8.39 3.52 -2.33
C VAL A 66 -9.47 3.30 -3.41
N CYS A 67 -10.56 4.08 -3.37
CA CYS A 67 -11.61 3.99 -4.38
C CYS A 67 -11.09 4.28 -5.79
N ARG A 68 -10.18 5.26 -5.94
CA ARG A 68 -9.57 5.60 -7.23
C ARG A 68 -8.70 4.46 -7.76
N VAL A 69 -7.77 3.95 -6.95
CA VAL A 69 -6.85 2.86 -7.34
C VAL A 69 -7.62 1.61 -7.76
N LEU A 70 -8.64 1.23 -7.00
CA LEU A 70 -9.46 0.06 -7.32
C LEU A 70 -10.29 0.27 -8.59
N ARG A 71 -10.83 1.47 -8.80
CA ARG A 71 -11.55 1.83 -10.02
C ARG A 71 -10.62 1.78 -11.25
N ASP A 72 -9.44 2.38 -11.15
CA ASP A 72 -8.46 2.40 -12.25
C ASP A 72 -8.00 0.98 -12.59
N ALA A 73 -7.77 0.14 -11.57
CA ALA A 73 -7.46 -1.27 -11.76
C ALA A 73 -8.61 -2.03 -12.45
N HIS A 74 -9.85 -1.79 -12.01
CA HIS A 74 -11.03 -2.39 -12.62
C HIS A 74 -11.26 -1.93 -14.06
N PHE A 75 -10.79 -0.75 -14.48
CA PHE A 75 -10.89 -0.32 -15.88
C PHE A 75 -9.71 -0.78 -16.75
N ALA A 76 -8.59 -1.18 -16.15
CA ALA A 76 -7.45 -1.73 -16.87
C ALA A 76 -7.69 -3.19 -17.34
N GLU A 77 -8.49 -3.97 -16.61
CA GLU A 77 -8.80 -5.37 -16.93
C GLU A 77 -9.90 -5.63 -18.01
N PRO A 78 -10.96 -4.82 -18.21
CA PRO A 78 -12.11 -5.20 -19.04
C PRO A 78 -11.92 -5.03 -20.55
N LEU A 79 -10.99 -4.19 -21.01
CA LEU A 79 -10.75 -3.97 -22.45
C LEU A 79 -9.62 -4.85 -23.01
N ALA A 80 -8.81 -5.46 -22.14
CA ALA A 80 -7.78 -6.42 -22.56
C ALA A 80 -8.35 -7.83 -22.83
N ALA A 81 -9.60 -8.08 -22.41
CA ALA A 81 -10.29 -9.36 -22.53
C ALA A 81 -11.46 -9.35 -23.54
N ALA A 82 -11.58 -8.29 -24.36
CA ALA A 82 -12.61 -8.13 -25.39
C ALA A 82 -12.01 -8.13 -26.80
#